data_AF-A0A8S2VKK9-F1
#
_entry.id   AF-A0A8S2VKK9-F1
#
_cell.length_a   1.000
_cell.length_b   1.000
_cell.length_c   1.000
_cell.angle_alpha   90.00
_cell.angle_beta   90.00
_cell.angle_gamma   90.00
#
_symmetry.space_group_name_H-M   'P 1'
#
loop_
_entity.id
_entity.type
_entity.pdbx_description
1 polymer ?
#
loop_
_entity_poly.entity_id
_entity_poly.type
_entity_poly.pdbx_seq_one_letter_code
_entity_poly.pdbx_strand_id
1 'polypeptide(L)' 'SLRDDAREWFRNNRSSFSSWNIFVDELKRAFTSSFIGELAFKKLESYSQGTNQSIRNYFNKVLKLCKEADDTMSESTN' A
#
# COMPACT_ATOMS: atom_id res chain seq x y z
N SER A 1 17.67 -12.95 -4.49
CA SER A 1 17.44 -14.38 -4.21
C SER A 1 16.57 -14.50 -2.97
N LEU A 2 15.52 -15.34 -3.01
CA LEU A 2 14.63 -15.56 -1.86
C LEU A 2 15.41 -16.22 -0.71
N ARG A 3 15.14 -15.79 0.52
CA ARG A 3 15.79 -16.29 1.74
C ARG A 3 14.73 -16.89 2.67
N ASP A 4 15.14 -17.87 3.46
CA ASP A 4 14.40 -18.41 4.59
C ASP A 4 12.92 -18.72 4.24
N ASP A 5 11.96 -18.15 4.96
CA ASP A 5 10.53 -18.39 4.80
C ASP A 5 10.02 -18.10 3.38
N ALA A 6 10.57 -17.07 2.72
CA ALA A 6 10.20 -16.73 1.36
C ALA A 6 10.68 -17.80 0.36
N ARG A 7 11.83 -18.44 0.63
CA ARG A 7 12.33 -19.56 -0.18
C ARG A 7 11.48 -20.80 0.03
N GLU A 8 11.09 -21.09 1.27
CA GLU A 8 10.24 -22.24 1.58
C GLU A 8 8.85 -22.09 0.98
N TRP A 9 8.22 -20.91 1.16
CA TRP A 9 6.96 -20.57 0.52
C TRP A 9 7.02 -20.76 -1.00
N PHE A 10 8.06 -20.27 -1.66
CA PHE A 10 8.21 -20.45 -3.11
C PHE A 10 8.29 -21.93 -3.49
N ARG A 11 9.08 -22.74 -2.76
CA ARG A 11 9.21 -24.18 -3.05
C ARG A 11 7.89 -24.93 -2.94
N ASN A 12 7.05 -24.56 -1.96
CA ASN A 12 5.76 -25.18 -1.72
C ASN A 12 4.69 -24.75 -2.74
N ASN A 13 4.82 -23.56 -3.32
CA ASN A 13 3.83 -22.98 -4.24
C ASN A 13 4.27 -22.97 -5.71
N ARG A 14 5.51 -23.37 -6.02
CA ARG A 14 6.10 -23.25 -7.37
C ARG A 14 5.29 -23.89 -8.50
N SER A 15 4.57 -24.97 -8.21
CA SER A 15 3.74 -25.68 -9.21
C SER A 15 2.51 -24.89 -9.64
N SER A 16 2.10 -23.90 -8.84
CA SER A 16 0.93 -23.06 -9.10
C SER A 16 1.26 -21.83 -9.96
N PHE A 17 2.53 -21.55 -10.22
CA PHE A 17 2.97 -20.38 -10.97
C PHE A 17 3.16 -20.71 -12.46
N SER A 18 2.13 -20.50 -13.27
CA SER A 18 2.18 -20.73 -14.72
C SER A 18 2.75 -19.56 -15.53
N SER A 19 2.95 -18.40 -14.90
CA SER A 19 3.58 -17.23 -15.50
C SER A 19 4.28 -16.37 -14.45
N TRP A 20 5.16 -15.47 -14.90
CA TRP A 20 5.82 -14.49 -14.03
C TRP A 20 4.82 -13.59 -13.30
N ASN A 21 3.75 -13.16 -14.00
CA ASN A 21 2.73 -12.29 -13.41
C ASN A 21 2.01 -12.97 -12.25
N ILE A 22 1.62 -14.24 -12.43
CA ILE A 22 0.99 -15.04 -11.37
C ILE A 22 1.92 -15.21 -10.17
N PHE A 23 3.21 -15.47 -10.41
CA PHE A 23 4.20 -15.53 -9.33
C PHE A 23 4.29 -14.21 -8.55
N VAL A 24 4.35 -13.07 -9.25
CA VAL A 24 4.44 -11.74 -8.62
C VAL A 24 3.18 -11.43 -7.79
N ASP A 25 2.00 -11.72 -8.31
CA ASP A 25 0.74 -11.45 -7.62
C ASP A 25 0.59 -12.32 -6.36
N GLU A 26 0.94 -13.60 -6.46
CA GLU A 26 0.95 -14.53 -5.33
C GLU A 26 2.00 -14.15 -4.28
N LEU A 27 3.18 -13.69 -4.72
CA LEU A 27 4.22 -13.20 -3.82
C LEU A 27 3.76 -11.95 -3.07
N LYS A 28 3.14 -10.99 -3.78
CA LYS A 28 2.54 -9.82 -3.14
C LYS A 28 1.46 -10.25 -2.16
N ARG A 29 0.57 -11.18 -2.52
CA ARG A 29 -0.50 -11.64 -1.64
C ARG A 29 0.03 -12.31 -0.37
N ALA A 30 1.08 -13.12 -0.48
CA ALA A 30 1.64 -13.85 0.64
C ALA A 30 2.43 -12.97 1.62
N PHE A 31 3.07 -11.90 1.14
CA PHE A 31 4.00 -11.09 1.94
C PHE A 31 3.58 -9.63 2.13
N THR A 32 2.51 -9.17 1.48
CA THR A 32 1.92 -7.86 1.78
C THR A 32 1.08 -7.97 3.04
N SER A 33 1.43 -7.19 4.06
CA SER A 33 0.64 -7.13 5.28
C SER A 33 -0.75 -6.56 5.00
N SER A 34 -1.79 -7.26 5.47
CA SER A 34 -3.19 -6.82 5.38
C SER A 34 -3.45 -5.50 6.11
N PHE A 35 -2.56 -5.11 7.03
CA PHE A 35 -2.70 -3.90 7.83
C PHE A 35 -2.15 -2.63 7.16
N ILE A 36 -1.47 -2.75 6.02
CA ILE A 36 -0.84 -1.58 5.37
C ILE A 36 -1.89 -0.57 4.94
N GLY A 37 -3.00 -1.04 4.34
CA GLY A 37 -4.12 -0.16 3.94
C GLY A 37 -4.80 0.49 5.14
N GLU A 38 -5.08 -0.28 6.20
CA GLU A 38 -5.69 0.24 7.43
C GLU A 38 -4.79 1.28 8.12
N LEU A 39 -3.48 1.05 8.16
CA LEU A 39 -2.52 2.00 8.71
C LEU A 39 -2.45 3.29 7.89
N ALA A 40 -2.49 3.18 6.56
CA ALA A 40 -2.54 4.34 5.67
C ALA A 40 -3.83 5.15 5.86
N PHE A 41 -4.98 4.47 6.00
CA PHE A 41 -6.26 5.12 6.28
C PHE A 41 -6.27 5.81 7.64
N LYS A 42 -5.80 5.14 8.70
CA LYS A 42 -5.70 5.71 10.05
C LYS A 42 -4.77 6.93 10.09
N LYS A 43 -3.69 6.91 9.29
CA LYS A 43 -2.79 8.06 9.14
C LYS A 43 -3.48 9.23 8.46
N LEU A 44 -4.31 8.98 7.43
CA LEU A 44 -5.14 10.02 6.80
C LEU A 44 -6.16 10.58 7.79
N GLU A 45 -6.91 9.72 8.49
CA GLU A 45 -7.94 10.08 9.46
C GLU A 45 -7.39 10.95 10.61
N SER A 46 -6.22 10.60 11.14
CA SER A 46 -5.58 11.32 12.24
C SER A 46 -4.82 12.58 11.81
N TYR A 47 -4.72 12.86 10.51
CA TYR A 47 -3.92 13.97 10.03
C TYR A 47 -4.65 15.31 10.14
N SER A 48 -4.16 16.18 11.03
CA SER A 48 -4.63 17.57 11.18
C SER A 48 -3.61 18.57 10.67
N GLN A 49 -4.08 19.73 10.19
CA GLN A 49 -3.20 20.82 9.81
C GLN A 49 -2.34 21.28 11.00
N GLY A 50 -1.02 21.34 10.80
CA GLY A 50 -0.10 21.85 11.81
C GLY A 50 -0.20 23.37 11.99
N THR A 51 0.10 23.87 13.19
CA THR A 51 0.04 25.32 13.51
C THR A 51 0.91 26.20 12.61
N ASN A 52 2.03 25.66 12.11
CA ASN A 52 2.95 26.36 11.21
C ASN A 52 2.86 25.87 9.76
N GLN A 53 1.82 25.10 9.43
CA GLN A 53 1.64 24.55 8.09
C GLN A 53 0.72 25.45 7.27
N SER A 54 1.18 25.88 6.09
CA SER A 54 0.32 26.61 5.16
C SER A 54 -0.81 25.72 4.63
N ILE A 55 -1.96 26.33 4.31
CA ILE A 55 -3.13 25.62 3.77
C ILE A 55 -2.76 24.82 2.51
N ARG A 56 -1.97 25.41 1.62
CA ARG A 56 -1.50 24.74 0.40
C ARG A 56 -0.68 23.48 0.71
N ASN A 57 0.23 23.56 1.69
CA ASN A 57 1.04 22.41 2.08
C ASN A 57 0.22 21.33 2.78
N TYR A 58 -0.77 21.74 3.58
CA TYR A 58 -1.72 20.83 4.21
C TYR A 58 -2.54 20.09 3.15
N PHE A 59 -3.16 20.81 2.22
CA PHE A 59 -3.94 20.25 1.13
C PHE A 59 -3.14 19.25 0.27
N ASN A 60 -1.95 19.63 -0.18
CA ASN A 60 -1.08 18.73 -0.95
C ASN A 60 -0.70 17.47 -0.16
N LYS A 61 -0.55 17.59 1.17
CA LYS A 61 -0.25 16.47 2.04
C LYS A 61 -1.45 15.55 2.19
N VAL A 62 -2.65 16.09 2.34
CA VAL A 62 -3.91 15.32 2.37
C VAL A 62 -4.10 14.56 1.07
N LEU A 63 -3.91 15.20 -0.10
CA LEU A 63 -4.00 14.50 -1.39
C LEU A 63 -3.03 13.31 -1.50
N LYS A 64 -1.80 13.49 -1.01
CA LYS A 64 -0.82 12.40 -0.95
C LYS A 64 -1.29 11.27 -0.02
N LEU A 65 -1.84 11.59 1.14
CA LEU A 65 -2.38 10.61 2.09
C LEU A 65 -3.60 9.88 1.54
N CYS A 66 -4.48 10.56 0.80
CA CYS A 66 -5.59 9.95 0.06
C CYS A 66 -5.08 8.88 -0.90
N LYS A 67 -4.07 9.19 -1.71
CA LYS A 67 -3.45 8.21 -2.62
C LYS A 67 -2.74 7.07 -1.88
N GLU A 68 -2.04 7.35 -0.78
CA GLU A 68 -1.42 6.31 0.06
C GLU A 68 -2.45 5.35 0.67
N ALA A 69 -3.66 5.83 1.00
CA ALA A 69 -4.73 5.01 1.57
C ALA A 69 -5.52 4.24 0.50
N ASP A 70 -5.74 4.86 -0.66
CA ASP A 70 -6.43 4.28 -1.81
C ASP A 70 -5.99 4.97 -3.11
N ASP A 71 -5.28 4.23 -3.96
CA ASP A 71 -4.76 4.72 -5.24
C ASP A 71 -5.88 5.19 -6.20
N THR A 72 -7.10 4.67 -6.03
CA THR A 72 -8.27 5.02 -6.84
C THR A 72 -9.02 6.25 -6.34
N MET A 73 -8.71 6.74 -5.13
CA MET A 73 -9.36 7.92 -4.55
C MET A 73 -9.09 9.15 -5.42
N SER A 74 -10.14 9.69 -6.04
CA SER A 74 -10.07 10.87 -6.91
C SER A 74 -10.53 12.11 -6.18
N GLU A 75 -9.89 13.25 -6.46
CA GLU A 75 -10.40 14.53 -6.03
C GLU A 75 -11.66 14.86 -6.85
N SER A 76 -12.81 14.90 -6.17
CA SER A 76 -14.05 15.38 -6.79
C SER A 76 -14.01 16.91 -6.80
N THR A 77 -13.69 17.52 -7.94
CA THR A 77 -13.92 18.94 -8.17
C THR A 77 -15.43 19.19 -8.30
N ASN A 78 -16.03 19.77 -7.26
CA ASN A 78 -17.34 20.44 -7.33
C ASN A 78 -17.16 21.88 -7.82
#